data_AF-A0A926HFT5-F1
#
_entry.id   AF-A0A926HFT5-F1
#
_cell.length_a   1.000
_cell.length_b   1.000
_cell.length_c   1.000
_cell.angle_alpha   90.00
_cell.angle_beta   90.00
_cell.angle_gamma   90.00
#
_symmetry.space_group_name_H-M   'P 1'
#
loop_
_entity.id
_entity.type
_entity.pdbx_description
1 polymer ?
#
loop_
_entity_poly.entity_id
_entity_poly.type
_entity_poly.pdbx_seq_one_letter_code
_entity_poly.pdbx_strand_id
1 'polypeptide(L)'
;RTSFATLSVESEMINSCLMWLRNKYPDEPLSVYTRDYYTLSPFLRQHIRLSHINADFDPMGITPTLYPYDLTDIMPRYMIPYHQTDRDFWSLRNFKPVVDSPLMDNRSPCLWSNPNTLSYGFAISLEKLISQASAPPFDLRYPLPLRMTTPLDHVSQQPGQVRIGYLNESGEAQVLVVQEVAWPGWQVWVNGQSARLESIGQLIGVVIPAGSDVQNIVFEFTSPLLQLGGIITLVTSLFCIGYLLYGERLLKRRQPGQPTRLEITTSEEAPLSG
;
A
#
# COMPACT_ATOMS: atom_id res chain seq x y z
N ARG A 1 -0.89 -21.05 11.81
CA ARG A 1 -1.22 -19.63 11.53
C ARG A 1 0.09 -18.87 11.45
N THR A 2 0.64 -18.68 10.25
CA THR A 2 1.87 -17.91 10.03
C THR A 2 1.51 -16.44 9.88
N SER A 3 1.81 -15.65 10.90
CA SER A 3 1.65 -14.20 10.93
C SER A 3 2.70 -13.57 10.01
N PHE A 4 2.36 -13.32 8.74
CA PHE A 4 3.13 -12.41 7.91
C PHE A 4 2.63 -10.99 8.21
N ALA A 5 3.55 -10.12 8.68
CA ALA A 5 3.35 -8.68 8.84
C ALA A 5 2.25 -8.22 9.84
N THR A 6 2.11 -8.84 11.02
CA THR A 6 1.27 -8.28 12.10
C THR A 6 2.06 -8.09 13.40
N LEU A 7 1.97 -6.89 13.99
CA LEU A 7 2.51 -6.58 15.33
C LEU A 7 1.52 -6.97 16.45
N SER A 8 0.27 -7.25 16.10
CA SER A 8 -0.81 -7.59 17.01
C SER A 8 -1.59 -8.81 16.51
N VAL A 9 -2.42 -9.37 17.39
CA VAL A 9 -3.41 -10.37 17.01
C VAL A 9 -4.38 -9.75 16.02
N GLU A 10 -4.56 -10.42 14.90
CA GLU A 10 -5.44 -9.95 13.84
C GLU A 10 -6.91 -9.92 14.32
N SER A 11 -7.62 -8.83 14.03
CA SER A 11 -9.04 -8.72 14.35
C SER A 11 -9.87 -9.63 13.45
N GLU A 12 -10.42 -10.71 14.02
CA GLU A 12 -11.32 -11.63 13.31
C GLU A 12 -12.56 -10.89 12.76
N MET A 13 -13.01 -9.85 13.45
CA MET A 13 -14.11 -8.97 13.02
C MET A 13 -13.76 -8.23 11.72
N ILE A 14 -12.62 -7.52 11.66
CA ILE A 14 -12.19 -6.78 10.45
C ILE A 14 -12.04 -7.74 9.27
N ASN A 15 -11.41 -8.90 9.48
CA ASN A 15 -11.25 -9.90 8.44
C ASN A 15 -12.61 -10.41 7.93
N SER A 16 -13.58 -10.65 8.82
CA SER A 16 -14.93 -11.08 8.43
C SER A 16 -15.67 -10.01 7.61
N CYS A 17 -15.54 -8.75 7.98
CA CYS A 17 -16.15 -7.62 7.27
C CYS A 17 -15.56 -7.44 5.87
N LEU A 18 -14.23 -7.47 5.74
CA LEU A 18 -13.55 -7.34 4.46
C LEU A 18 -13.81 -8.53 3.55
N MET A 19 -13.83 -9.75 4.10
CA MET A 19 -14.17 -10.96 3.35
C MET A 19 -15.61 -10.90 2.83
N TRP A 20 -16.56 -10.46 3.65
CA TRP A 20 -17.94 -10.24 3.21
C TRP A 20 -18.01 -9.21 2.07
N LEU A 21 -17.28 -8.09 2.20
CA LEU A 21 -17.29 -7.04 1.18
C LEU A 21 -16.71 -7.54 -0.15
N ARG A 22 -15.56 -8.23 -0.12
CA ARG A 22 -14.95 -8.82 -1.31
C ARG A 22 -15.85 -9.89 -1.93
N ASN A 23 -16.51 -10.73 -1.15
CA ASN A 23 -17.46 -11.72 -1.68
C ASN A 23 -18.67 -11.07 -2.34
N LYS A 24 -19.15 -9.93 -1.82
CA LYS A 24 -20.27 -9.17 -2.39
C LYS A 24 -19.90 -8.45 -3.69
N TYR A 25 -18.65 -8.01 -3.80
CA TYR A 25 -18.12 -7.25 -4.93
C TYR A 25 -16.80 -7.87 -5.41
N PRO A 26 -16.84 -9.07 -6.04
CA PRO A 26 -15.64 -9.83 -6.36
C PRO A 26 -14.71 -9.07 -7.32
N ASP A 27 -15.29 -8.37 -8.29
CA ASP A 27 -14.55 -7.75 -9.39
C ASP A 27 -14.35 -6.24 -9.22
N GLU A 28 -14.92 -5.62 -8.19
CA GLU A 28 -14.75 -4.17 -7.99
C GLU A 28 -13.38 -3.83 -7.38
N PRO A 29 -12.75 -2.70 -7.77
CA PRO A 29 -11.62 -2.14 -7.06
C PRO A 29 -12.11 -1.52 -5.73
N LEU A 30 -12.01 -2.31 -4.65
CA LEU A 30 -12.47 -1.91 -3.32
C LEU A 30 -11.41 -1.11 -2.58
N SER A 31 -11.85 0.01 -2.00
CA SER A 31 -11.08 0.84 -1.08
C SER A 31 -11.90 1.06 0.18
N VAL A 32 -11.29 0.86 1.34
CA VAL A 32 -11.95 0.94 2.65
C VAL A 32 -11.13 1.83 3.58
N TYR A 33 -11.80 2.73 4.28
CA TYR A 33 -11.21 3.52 5.36
C TYR A 33 -11.43 2.85 6.71
N THR A 34 -10.40 2.84 7.56
CA THR A 34 -10.52 2.59 8.99
C THR A 34 -9.51 3.49 9.71
N ARG A 35 -9.81 3.87 10.95
CA ARG A 35 -8.98 4.83 11.70
C ARG A 35 -7.60 4.26 12.06
N ASP A 36 -7.50 2.96 12.25
CA ASP A 36 -6.31 2.29 12.79
C ASP A 36 -5.57 1.46 11.75
N TYR A 37 -4.23 1.49 11.80
CA TYR A 37 -3.35 0.73 10.89
C TYR A 37 -2.82 -0.58 11.47
N TYR A 38 -3.30 -1.01 12.65
CA TYR A 38 -2.81 -2.23 13.31
C TYR A 38 -3.08 -3.52 12.53
N THR A 39 -3.92 -3.49 11.48
CA THR A 39 -4.33 -4.68 10.73
C THR A 39 -4.28 -4.46 9.21
N LEU A 40 -3.09 -4.56 8.60
CA LEU A 40 -2.94 -4.51 7.13
C LEU A 40 -3.17 -5.87 6.44
N SER A 41 -2.83 -6.97 7.11
CA SER A 41 -2.90 -8.31 6.51
C SER A 41 -4.30 -8.70 5.99
N PRO A 42 -5.42 -8.40 6.69
CA PRO A 42 -6.76 -8.63 6.15
C PRO A 42 -7.01 -7.92 4.81
N PHE A 43 -6.61 -6.65 4.70
CA PHE A 43 -6.78 -5.84 3.49
C PHE A 43 -6.01 -6.45 2.32
N LEU A 44 -4.73 -6.80 2.55
CA LEU A 44 -3.89 -7.44 1.54
C LEU A 44 -4.46 -8.79 1.07
N ARG A 45 -4.92 -9.64 1.99
CA ARG A 45 -5.48 -10.96 1.64
C ARG A 45 -6.80 -10.88 0.87
N GLN A 46 -7.62 -9.88 1.17
CA GLN A 46 -8.90 -9.68 0.47
C GLN A 46 -8.74 -8.79 -0.78
N HIS A 47 -7.52 -8.39 -1.13
CA HIS A 47 -7.22 -7.46 -2.22
C HIS A 47 -8.03 -6.16 -2.11
N ILE A 48 -8.19 -5.62 -0.90
CA ILE A 48 -8.91 -4.37 -0.62
C ILE A 48 -7.88 -3.31 -0.23
N ARG A 49 -7.93 -2.13 -0.86
CA ARG A 49 -7.08 -1.00 -0.49
C ARG A 49 -7.49 -0.44 0.86
N LEU A 50 -6.52 -0.22 1.75
CA LEU A 50 -6.70 0.66 2.90
C LEU A 50 -6.44 2.10 2.46
N SER A 51 -7.47 2.96 2.48
CA SER A 51 -7.42 4.23 1.76
C SER A 51 -6.50 5.28 2.36
N HIS A 52 -6.48 5.33 3.69
CA HIS A 52 -5.67 6.22 4.49
C HIS A 52 -5.04 5.37 5.58
N ILE A 53 -3.72 5.25 5.54
CA ILE A 53 -2.97 4.77 6.69
C ILE A 53 -2.72 6.02 7.51
N ASN A 54 -3.54 6.24 8.55
CA ASN A 54 -3.30 7.31 9.52
C ASN A 54 -2.00 7.01 10.28
N ALA A 55 -0.86 7.28 9.68
CA ALA A 55 0.40 7.36 10.38
C ALA A 55 0.50 8.73 11.06
N ASP A 56 1.40 8.88 12.03
CA ASP A 56 1.70 10.20 12.62
C ASP A 56 2.37 11.16 11.62
N PHE A 57 2.49 10.76 10.35
CA PHE A 57 3.01 11.54 9.23
C PHE A 57 2.12 11.34 8.00
N ASP A 58 1.75 12.44 7.35
CA ASP A 58 1.06 12.41 6.06
C ASP A 58 2.09 12.63 4.95
N PRO A 59 2.39 11.60 4.12
CA PRO A 59 3.33 11.78 3.03
C PRO A 59 2.72 12.72 1.99
N MET A 60 3.26 13.94 1.90
CA MET A 60 2.92 14.85 0.82
C MET A 60 3.42 14.29 -0.51
N GLY A 61 2.55 14.25 -1.51
CA GLY A 61 2.95 13.85 -2.87
C GLY A 61 3.84 14.91 -3.53
N ILE A 62 4.36 14.57 -4.71
CA ILE A 62 5.04 15.53 -5.57
C ILE A 62 4.07 16.66 -5.96
N THR A 63 4.62 17.85 -6.15
CA THR A 63 3.87 19.04 -6.55
C THR A 63 2.94 18.73 -7.73
N PRO A 64 1.64 19.07 -7.63
CA PRO A 64 0.71 18.81 -8.70
C PRO A 64 1.10 19.48 -10.02
N THR A 65 0.92 18.76 -11.13
CA THR A 65 1.24 19.23 -12.48
C THR A 65 0.02 19.78 -13.22
N LEU A 66 -1.16 19.19 -13.03
CA LEU A 66 -2.39 19.57 -13.75
C LEU A 66 -3.48 20.15 -12.84
N TYR A 67 -3.53 19.74 -11.57
CA TYR A 67 -4.62 20.10 -10.67
C TYR A 67 -4.08 20.48 -9.28
N PRO A 68 -4.10 21.76 -8.90
CA PRO A 68 -3.34 22.26 -7.75
C PRO A 68 -3.96 21.94 -6.39
N TYR A 69 -5.22 21.51 -6.34
CA TYR A 69 -5.92 21.23 -5.09
C TYR A 69 -5.67 19.81 -4.61
N ASP A 70 -5.62 19.63 -3.30
CA ASP A 70 -5.31 18.35 -2.68
C ASP A 70 -6.43 17.31 -2.89
N LEU A 71 -6.08 16.16 -3.44
CA LEU A 71 -6.97 15.01 -3.63
C LEU A 71 -6.61 13.84 -2.71
N THR A 72 -5.61 13.97 -1.84
CA THR A 72 -5.17 12.88 -0.96
C THR A 72 -6.14 12.58 0.18
N ASP A 73 -6.94 13.56 0.61
CA ASP A 73 -7.90 13.45 1.72
C ASP A 73 -9.27 12.88 1.32
N ILE A 74 -9.41 12.39 0.08
CA ILE A 74 -10.69 11.91 -0.42
C ILE A 74 -11.05 10.58 0.25
N MET A 75 -12.20 10.59 0.95
CA MET A 75 -12.72 9.39 1.58
C MET A 75 -13.18 8.36 0.55
N PRO A 76 -12.86 7.06 0.74
CA PRO A 76 -13.33 6.01 -0.13
C PRO A 76 -14.82 5.72 0.08
N ARG A 77 -15.41 4.96 -0.85
CA ARG A 77 -16.82 4.55 -0.79
C ARG A 77 -17.19 3.83 0.48
N TYR A 78 -16.30 3.00 1.02
CA TYR A 78 -16.57 2.14 2.18
C TYR A 78 -15.69 2.50 3.37
N MET A 79 -16.21 2.31 4.58
CA MET A 79 -15.43 2.47 5.81
C MET A 79 -15.88 1.50 6.91
N ILE A 80 -15.00 1.28 7.89
CA ILE A 80 -15.25 0.48 9.08
C ILE A 80 -15.13 1.40 10.31
N PRO A 81 -16.23 2.01 10.79
CA PRO A 81 -16.21 2.92 11.93
C PRO A 81 -16.37 2.15 13.26
N TYR A 82 -15.25 1.94 13.98
CA TYR A 82 -15.22 1.13 15.19
C TYR A 82 -15.94 1.78 16.37
N HIS A 83 -15.66 3.06 16.65
CA HIS A 83 -16.23 3.76 17.80
C HIS A 83 -17.58 4.43 17.48
N GLN A 84 -18.42 4.62 18.50
CA GLN A 84 -19.69 5.34 18.34
C GLN A 84 -19.48 6.77 17.85
N THR A 85 -18.45 7.43 18.37
CA THR A 85 -18.06 8.78 17.94
C THR A 85 -17.71 8.85 16.46
N ASP A 86 -17.07 7.80 15.92
CA ASP A 86 -16.74 7.75 14.48
C ASP A 86 -18.02 7.58 13.66
N ARG A 87 -18.93 6.70 14.09
CA ARG A 87 -20.24 6.50 13.44
C ARG A 87 -21.06 7.78 13.41
N ASP A 88 -21.13 8.51 14.54
CA ASP A 88 -21.87 9.77 14.62
C ASP A 88 -21.23 10.82 13.69
N PHE A 89 -19.90 10.94 13.70
CA PHE A 89 -19.15 11.85 12.83
C PHE A 89 -19.36 11.58 11.34
N TRP A 90 -19.34 10.30 10.93
CA TRP A 90 -19.49 9.88 9.54
C TRP A 90 -20.94 9.89 9.07
N SER A 91 -21.90 9.64 9.96
CA SER A 91 -23.33 9.80 9.67
C SER A 91 -23.67 11.22 9.23
N LEU A 92 -23.07 12.23 9.86
CA LEU A 92 -23.23 13.64 9.46
C LEU A 92 -22.63 13.95 8.07
N ARG A 93 -21.82 13.04 7.52
CA ARG A 93 -21.17 13.15 6.20
C ARG A 93 -21.77 12.18 5.17
N ASN A 94 -23.03 11.79 5.37
CA ASN A 94 -23.80 10.92 4.47
C ASN A 94 -23.27 9.48 4.33
N PHE A 95 -22.33 9.04 5.18
CA PHE A 95 -22.05 7.62 5.29
C PHE A 95 -23.21 6.94 6.01
N LYS A 96 -23.68 5.82 5.45
CA LYS A 96 -24.79 5.04 5.98
C LYS A 96 -24.35 3.60 6.23
N PRO A 97 -24.90 2.93 7.27
CA PRO A 97 -24.65 1.51 7.48
C PRO A 97 -25.00 0.69 6.23
N VAL A 98 -24.12 -0.23 5.85
CA VAL A 98 -24.38 -1.18 4.77
C VAL A 98 -25.25 -2.30 5.32
N VAL A 99 -26.47 -2.39 4.79
CA VAL A 99 -27.44 -3.44 5.15
C VAL A 99 -26.81 -4.81 4.86
N ASP A 100 -27.04 -5.75 5.78
CA ASP A 100 -26.52 -7.12 5.75
C ASP A 100 -25.01 -7.29 5.91
N SER A 101 -24.26 -6.20 6.15
CA SER A 101 -22.86 -6.36 6.56
C SER A 101 -22.78 -7.05 7.93
N PRO A 102 -21.70 -7.82 8.20
CA PRO A 102 -21.50 -8.44 9.50
C PRO A 102 -21.63 -7.44 10.65
N LEU A 103 -22.04 -7.90 11.83
CA LEU A 103 -22.18 -7.04 12.99
C LEU A 103 -20.87 -6.98 13.77
N MET A 104 -20.54 -5.81 14.31
CA MET A 104 -19.52 -5.63 15.34
C MET A 104 -20.04 -6.13 16.71
N ASP A 105 -19.18 -6.16 17.73
CA ASP A 105 -19.53 -6.62 19.09
C ASP A 105 -20.73 -5.88 19.71
N ASN A 106 -20.92 -4.62 19.34
CA ASN A 106 -22.04 -3.79 19.77
C ASN A 106 -23.32 -3.98 18.94
N ARG A 107 -23.38 -5.01 18.09
CA ARG A 107 -24.47 -5.32 17.15
C ARG A 107 -24.72 -4.26 16.07
N SER A 108 -23.80 -3.34 15.84
CA SER A 108 -23.91 -2.38 14.72
C SER A 108 -23.30 -2.97 13.43
N PRO A 109 -23.83 -2.62 12.24
CA PRO A 109 -23.24 -3.05 10.98
C PRO A 109 -21.80 -2.56 10.87
N CYS A 110 -20.89 -3.47 10.50
CA CYS A 110 -19.47 -3.16 10.53
C CYS A 110 -19.00 -2.30 9.35
N LEU A 111 -19.76 -2.30 8.25
CA LEU A 111 -19.45 -1.50 7.07
C LEU A 111 -20.42 -0.35 6.93
N TRP A 112 -19.87 0.80 6.58
CA TRP A 112 -20.62 1.99 6.20
C TRP A 112 -20.20 2.39 4.79
N SER A 113 -21.11 3.00 4.06
CA SER A 113 -20.85 3.42 2.69
C SER A 113 -21.41 4.79 2.37
N ASN A 114 -20.74 5.49 1.47
CA ASN A 114 -21.23 6.70 0.83
C ASN A 114 -21.05 6.54 -0.69
N PRO A 115 -22.14 6.47 -1.48
CA PRO A 115 -22.02 6.35 -2.93
C PRO A 115 -21.52 7.64 -3.60
N ASN A 116 -21.52 8.76 -2.87
CA ASN A 116 -21.06 10.05 -3.35
C ASN A 116 -19.58 10.28 -2.99
N THR A 117 -18.71 9.35 -3.38
CA THR A 117 -17.25 9.44 -3.21
C THR A 117 -16.56 9.12 -4.52
N LEU A 118 -15.35 9.63 -4.74
CA LEU A 118 -14.59 9.31 -5.95
C LEU A 118 -14.19 7.83 -5.93
N SER A 119 -14.23 7.21 -7.12
CA SER A 119 -13.77 5.83 -7.30
C SER A 119 -12.26 5.74 -7.14
N TYR A 120 -11.73 4.57 -6.76
CA TYR A 120 -10.29 4.37 -6.56
C TYR A 120 -9.48 4.80 -7.80
N GLY A 121 -9.95 4.40 -8.98
CA GLY A 121 -9.52 4.96 -10.26
C GLY A 121 -10.67 5.71 -10.92
N PHE A 122 -10.39 6.84 -11.53
CA PHE A 122 -11.38 7.61 -12.30
C PHE A 122 -10.74 8.31 -13.51
N ALA A 123 -11.54 8.52 -14.54
CA ALA A 123 -11.22 9.34 -15.70
C ALA A 123 -11.90 10.72 -15.59
N ILE A 124 -11.26 11.75 -16.12
CA ILE A 124 -11.84 13.09 -16.28
C ILE A 124 -11.31 13.74 -17.57
N SER A 125 -12.16 14.46 -18.30
CA SER A 125 -11.73 15.23 -19.46
C SER A 125 -10.65 16.24 -19.07
N LEU A 126 -9.54 16.27 -19.82
CA LEU A 126 -8.41 17.15 -19.55
C LEU A 126 -8.83 18.63 -19.54
N GLU A 127 -9.70 19.01 -20.47
CA GLU A 127 -10.24 20.37 -20.53
C GLU A 127 -11.02 20.72 -19.26
N LYS A 128 -11.93 19.82 -18.83
CA LYS A 128 -12.71 20.01 -17.60
C LYS A 128 -11.80 20.15 -16.39
N LEU A 129 -10.77 19.31 -16.28
CA LEU A 129 -9.81 19.36 -15.17
C LEU A 129 -9.05 20.70 -15.13
N ILE A 130 -8.52 21.17 -16.27
CA ILE A 130 -7.80 22.46 -16.36
C ILE A 130 -8.74 23.63 -16.07
N SER A 131 -9.97 23.59 -16.57
CA SER A 131 -10.97 24.62 -16.29
C SER A 131 -11.28 24.71 -14.80
N GLN A 132 -11.39 23.56 -14.11
CA GLN A 132 -11.63 23.49 -12.68
C GLN A 132 -10.41 23.91 -11.86
N ALA A 133 -9.19 23.61 -12.33
CA ALA A 133 -7.94 24.05 -11.70
C ALA A 133 -7.80 25.58 -11.65
N SER A 134 -8.42 26.28 -12.60
CA SER A 134 -8.38 27.75 -12.70
C SER A 134 -9.50 28.44 -11.92
N ALA A 135 -10.52 27.69 -11.50
CA ALA A 135 -11.61 28.21 -10.69
C ALA A 135 -11.21 28.22 -9.20
N PRO A 136 -11.64 29.21 -8.39
CA PRO A 136 -11.49 29.14 -6.95
C PRO A 136 -12.19 27.88 -6.41
N PRO A 137 -11.62 27.17 -5.41
CA PRO A 137 -12.19 25.92 -4.96
C PRO A 137 -13.56 26.21 -4.32
N PHE A 138 -14.60 25.54 -4.80
CA PHE A 138 -15.95 25.68 -4.26
C PHE A 138 -16.03 25.16 -2.80
N ASP A 139 -15.23 24.14 -2.51
CA ASP A 139 -14.99 23.58 -1.17
C ASP A 139 -13.59 22.97 -1.18
N LEU A 140 -12.73 23.37 -0.24
CA LEU A 140 -11.39 22.78 -0.10
C LEU A 140 -11.45 21.28 0.23
N ARG A 141 -12.57 20.78 0.75
CA ARG A 141 -12.76 19.37 1.12
C ARG A 141 -13.23 18.47 -0.01
N TYR A 142 -13.82 19.04 -1.06
CA TYR A 142 -14.31 18.30 -2.24
C TYR A 142 -13.96 19.06 -3.51
N PRO A 143 -12.67 19.19 -3.83
CA PRO A 143 -12.26 20.11 -4.86
C PRO A 143 -12.72 19.62 -6.26
N LEU A 144 -12.98 18.31 -6.42
CA LEU A 144 -13.42 17.69 -7.67
C LEU A 144 -14.86 17.12 -7.60
N PRO A 145 -15.83 17.68 -8.36
CA PRO A 145 -17.21 17.16 -8.42
C PRO A 145 -17.31 15.79 -9.10
N LEU A 146 -18.00 14.83 -8.45
CA LEU A 146 -18.19 13.46 -8.96
C LEU A 146 -18.77 13.38 -10.37
N ARG A 147 -19.70 14.28 -10.70
CA ARG A 147 -20.34 14.35 -12.03
C ARG A 147 -19.36 14.65 -13.17
N MET A 148 -18.14 15.11 -12.86
CA MET A 148 -17.09 15.36 -13.84
C MET A 148 -16.21 14.13 -14.06
N THR A 149 -16.37 13.09 -13.26
CA THR A 149 -15.52 11.90 -13.27
C THR A 149 -16.28 10.67 -13.70
N THR A 150 -15.61 9.78 -14.43
CA THR A 150 -16.12 8.45 -14.77
C THR A 150 -15.30 7.41 -14.01
N PRO A 151 -15.91 6.50 -13.22
CA PRO A 151 -15.19 5.40 -12.59
C PRO A 151 -14.39 4.56 -13.59
N LEU A 152 -13.25 4.02 -13.16
CA LEU A 152 -12.51 3.02 -13.94
C LEU A 152 -12.94 1.62 -13.52
N ASP A 153 -13.53 0.87 -14.45
CA ASP A 153 -14.11 -0.45 -14.16
C ASP A 153 -13.05 -1.56 -14.04
N HIS A 154 -11.94 -1.44 -14.79
CA HIS A 154 -10.91 -2.48 -14.84
C HIS A 154 -9.61 -1.99 -14.20
N VAL A 155 -9.60 -1.93 -12.87
CA VAL A 155 -8.41 -1.57 -12.08
C VAL A 155 -7.97 -2.75 -11.23
N SER A 156 -6.73 -3.20 -11.45
CA SER A 156 -6.08 -4.22 -10.62
C SER A 156 -4.93 -3.60 -9.85
N GLN A 157 -4.98 -3.68 -8.52
CA GLN A 157 -3.94 -3.18 -7.63
C GLN A 157 -3.12 -4.34 -7.05
N GLN A 158 -1.80 -4.20 -7.10
CA GLN A 158 -0.83 -5.03 -6.40
C GLN A 158 0.15 -4.13 -5.64
N PRO A 159 0.87 -4.64 -4.63
CA PRO A 159 1.90 -3.86 -3.95
C PRO A 159 2.90 -3.27 -4.96
N GLY A 160 2.95 -1.94 -5.04
CA GLY A 160 3.84 -1.21 -5.95
C GLY A 160 3.43 -1.23 -7.43
N GLN A 161 2.25 -1.74 -7.79
CA GLN A 161 1.80 -1.74 -9.19
C GLN A 161 0.29 -1.57 -9.31
N VAL A 162 -0.15 -0.70 -10.21
CA VAL A 162 -1.56 -0.53 -10.58
C VAL A 162 -1.70 -0.74 -12.08
N ARG A 163 -2.61 -1.64 -12.48
CA ARG A 163 -2.91 -1.93 -13.88
C ARG A 163 -4.33 -1.49 -14.19
N ILE A 164 -4.49 -0.82 -15.33
CA ILE A 164 -5.77 -0.29 -15.78
C ILE A 164 -5.99 -0.72 -17.22
N GLY A 165 -7.13 -1.37 -17.46
CA GLY A 165 -7.69 -1.50 -18.80
C GLY A 165 -8.63 -0.32 -19.05
N TYR A 166 -8.35 0.48 -20.07
CA TYR A 166 -9.16 1.68 -20.36
C TYR A 166 -9.48 1.79 -21.85
N LEU A 167 -10.74 2.12 -22.16
CA LEU A 167 -11.21 2.48 -23.49
C LEU A 167 -11.68 3.94 -23.46
N ASN A 168 -11.09 4.79 -24.30
CA ASN A 168 -11.51 6.19 -24.41
C ASN A 168 -12.70 6.34 -25.35
N GLU A 169 -13.91 6.13 -24.83
CA GLU A 169 -15.16 6.26 -25.60
C GLU A 169 -15.53 7.71 -25.93
N SER A 170 -14.97 8.69 -25.20
CA SER A 170 -15.38 10.08 -25.36
C SER A 170 -14.78 10.76 -26.58
N GLY A 171 -13.69 10.20 -27.14
CA GLY A 171 -12.93 10.82 -28.23
C GLY A 171 -12.15 12.09 -27.85
N GLU A 172 -12.27 12.55 -26.60
CA GLU A 172 -11.57 13.72 -26.06
C GLU A 172 -10.29 13.29 -25.34
N ALA A 173 -9.39 14.23 -25.07
CA ALA A 173 -8.26 13.96 -24.19
C ALA A 173 -8.75 13.73 -22.74
N GLN A 174 -8.33 12.65 -22.12
CA GLN A 174 -8.75 12.23 -20.78
C GLN A 174 -7.55 12.18 -19.85
N VAL A 175 -7.77 12.39 -18.56
CA VAL A 175 -6.80 12.18 -17.50
C VAL A 175 -7.29 11.01 -16.68
N LEU A 176 -6.47 9.97 -16.60
CA LEU A 176 -6.72 8.84 -15.72
C LEU A 176 -6.00 9.10 -14.41
N VAL A 177 -6.73 9.04 -13.31
CA VAL A 177 -6.20 9.27 -11.97
C VAL A 177 -6.44 8.01 -11.14
N VAL A 178 -5.44 7.64 -10.34
CA VAL A 178 -5.57 6.61 -9.33
C VAL A 178 -5.32 7.26 -7.99
N GLN A 179 -6.11 6.92 -6.97
CA GLN A 179 -5.92 7.38 -5.60
C GLN A 179 -4.70 6.71 -4.93
N GLU A 180 -3.52 6.85 -5.53
CA GLU A 180 -2.23 6.58 -4.93
C GLU A 180 -1.43 7.88 -4.89
N VAL A 181 -0.77 8.16 -3.76
CA VAL A 181 0.05 9.36 -3.64
C VAL A 181 1.18 9.32 -4.67
N ALA A 182 1.31 10.41 -5.43
CA ALA A 182 2.37 10.61 -6.39
C ALA A 182 3.69 10.82 -5.66
N TRP A 183 4.38 9.73 -5.33
CA TRP A 183 5.70 9.74 -4.70
C TRP A 183 6.83 9.57 -5.74
N PRO A 184 8.04 10.13 -5.50
CA PRO A 184 9.19 9.85 -6.37
C PRO A 184 9.47 8.35 -6.49
N GLY A 185 9.57 7.86 -7.73
CA GLY A 185 9.78 6.44 -8.03
C GLY A 185 8.63 5.78 -8.79
N TRP A 186 7.44 6.38 -8.76
CA TRP A 186 6.37 6.01 -9.68
C TRP A 186 6.76 6.29 -11.13
N GLN A 187 6.40 5.36 -12.00
CA GLN A 187 6.54 5.44 -13.44
C GLN A 187 5.23 4.95 -14.07
N VAL A 188 4.94 5.38 -15.29
CA VAL A 188 3.73 4.97 -16.02
C VAL A 188 4.08 4.52 -17.43
N TRP A 189 3.44 3.44 -17.85
CA TRP A 189 3.52 2.92 -19.21
C TRP A 189 2.12 2.83 -19.81
N VAL A 190 1.99 3.26 -21.06
CA VAL A 190 0.77 3.14 -21.85
C VAL A 190 1.10 2.24 -23.03
N ASN A 191 0.43 1.10 -23.13
CA ASN A 191 0.69 0.09 -24.17
C ASN A 191 2.18 -0.34 -24.23
N GLY A 192 2.81 -0.44 -23.06
CA GLY A 192 4.22 -0.85 -22.92
C GLY A 192 5.25 0.25 -23.21
N GLN A 193 4.82 1.44 -23.66
CA GLN A 193 5.68 2.58 -23.88
C GLN A 193 5.69 3.49 -22.66
N SER A 194 6.87 4.00 -22.29
CA SER A 194 6.99 4.97 -21.20
C SER A 194 6.16 6.22 -21.51
N ALA A 195 5.34 6.63 -20.56
CA ALA A 195 4.51 7.81 -20.65
C ALA A 195 4.86 8.79 -19.53
N ARG A 196 4.42 10.04 -19.67
CA ARG A 196 4.62 11.05 -18.64
C ARG A 196 3.68 10.78 -17.46
N LEU A 197 4.26 10.55 -16.29
CA LEU A 197 3.53 10.56 -15.03
C LEU A 197 3.13 12.00 -14.71
N GLU A 198 1.86 12.20 -14.41
CA GLU A 198 1.32 13.46 -13.92
C GLU A 198 0.96 13.35 -12.44
N SER A 199 1.04 14.48 -11.72
CA SER A 199 0.53 14.61 -10.34
C SER A 199 -0.76 15.42 -10.35
N ILE A 200 -1.87 14.78 -10.04
CA ILE A 200 -3.21 15.37 -10.08
C ILE A 200 -3.66 15.50 -8.64
N GLY A 201 -3.56 16.69 -8.06
CA GLY A 201 -3.84 16.89 -6.64
C GLY A 201 -3.03 15.98 -5.73
N GLN A 202 -1.74 15.80 -6.04
CA GLN A 202 -0.81 14.88 -5.36
C GLN A 202 -1.08 13.38 -5.57
N LEU A 203 -2.02 13.01 -6.43
CA LEU A 203 -2.26 11.62 -6.84
C LEU A 203 -1.59 11.30 -8.17
N ILE A 204 -1.27 10.02 -8.41
CA ILE A 204 -0.72 9.59 -9.70
C ILE A 204 -1.78 9.66 -10.80
N GLY A 205 -1.36 10.07 -11.99
CA GLY A 205 -2.19 9.96 -13.18
C GLY A 205 -1.42 10.06 -14.48
N VAL A 206 -2.15 9.94 -15.58
CA VAL A 206 -1.61 10.00 -16.94
C VAL A 206 -2.62 10.65 -17.88
N VAL A 207 -2.12 11.45 -18.83
CA VAL A 207 -2.93 12.03 -19.89
C VAL A 207 -3.02 11.03 -21.05
N ILE A 208 -4.25 10.73 -21.44
CA ILE A 208 -4.60 9.92 -22.59
C ILE A 208 -5.01 10.86 -23.73
N PRO A 209 -4.28 10.86 -24.86
CA PRO A 209 -4.63 11.70 -25.99
C PRO A 209 -6.00 11.35 -26.58
N ALA A 210 -6.65 12.35 -27.18
CA ALA A 210 -7.87 12.16 -27.96
C ALA A 210 -7.66 11.12 -29.09
N GLY A 211 -8.70 10.32 -29.36
CA GLY A 211 -8.68 9.32 -30.43
C GLY A 211 -7.75 8.11 -30.18
N SER A 212 -7.29 7.91 -28.94
CA SER A 212 -6.50 6.72 -28.58
C SER A 212 -7.42 5.52 -28.34
N ASP A 213 -7.07 4.36 -28.91
CA ASP A 213 -7.79 3.09 -28.76
C ASP A 213 -7.67 2.50 -27.32
N VAL A 214 -8.07 1.23 -27.16
CA VAL A 214 -7.89 0.44 -25.93
C VAL A 214 -6.45 0.56 -25.45
N GLN A 215 -6.29 0.96 -24.19
CA GLN A 215 -5.02 1.17 -23.55
C GLN A 215 -4.86 0.27 -22.33
N ASN A 216 -3.71 -0.40 -22.28
CA ASN A 216 -3.20 -1.03 -21.08
C ASN A 216 -2.26 -0.04 -20.39
N ILE A 217 -2.73 0.57 -19.31
CA ILE A 217 -1.95 1.50 -18.50
C ILE A 217 -1.40 0.76 -17.29
N VAL A 218 -0.11 0.90 -17.05
CA VAL A 218 0.56 0.34 -15.88
C VAL A 218 1.24 1.46 -15.14
N PHE A 219 0.91 1.65 -13.87
CA PHE A 219 1.72 2.43 -12.93
C PHE A 219 2.57 1.45 -12.14
N GLU A 220 3.86 1.71 -12.01
CA GLU A 220 4.78 0.89 -11.22
C GLU A 220 5.64 1.78 -10.34
N PHE A 221 5.75 1.39 -9.07
CA PHE A 221 6.59 2.04 -8.09
C PHE A 221 7.93 1.33 -8.05
N THR A 222 8.99 2.06 -8.40
CA THR A 222 10.37 1.62 -8.24
C THR A 222 11.02 2.43 -7.11
N SER A 223 11.80 1.77 -6.26
CA SER A 223 12.62 2.46 -5.25
C SER A 223 14.10 2.25 -5.52
N PRO A 224 14.70 3.00 -6.47
CA PRO A 224 16.10 2.82 -6.84
C PRO A 224 17.05 2.98 -5.65
N LEU A 225 16.75 3.92 -4.74
CA LEU A 225 17.56 4.17 -3.55
C LEU A 225 17.50 3.03 -2.55
N LEU A 226 16.33 2.42 -2.34
CA LEU A 226 16.21 1.26 -1.46
C LEU A 226 16.92 0.04 -2.06
N GLN A 227 16.80 -0.17 -3.37
CA GLN A 227 17.53 -1.23 -4.08
C GLN A 227 19.04 -1.05 -3.94
N LEU A 228 19.54 0.18 -4.17
CA LEU A 228 20.95 0.51 -4.01
C LEU A 228 21.41 0.31 -2.56
N GLY A 229 20.65 0.80 -1.59
CA GLY A 229 20.91 0.60 -0.17
C GLY A 229 20.99 -0.87 0.21
N GLY A 230 20.06 -1.68 -0.28
CA GLY A 230 20.05 -3.13 -0.08
C GLY A 230 21.29 -3.81 -0.66
N ILE A 231 21.74 -3.42 -1.85
CA ILE A 231 22.99 -3.91 -2.45
C ILE A 231 24.20 -3.53 -1.60
N ILE A 232 24.30 -2.27 -1.16
CA ILE A 232 25.39 -1.79 -0.30
C ILE A 232 25.42 -2.57 1.01
N THR A 233 24.27 -2.77 1.66
CA THR A 233 24.15 -3.55 2.90
C THR A 233 24.60 -4.99 2.68
N LEU A 234 24.13 -5.63 1.60
CA LEU A 234 24.51 -7.02 1.28
C LEU A 234 26.02 -7.16 1.07
N VAL A 235 26.62 -6.27 0.28
CA VAL A 235 28.07 -6.26 0.03
C VAL A 235 28.82 -6.05 1.34
N THR A 236 28.40 -5.09 2.16
CA THR A 236 29.03 -4.81 3.46
C THR A 236 28.95 -6.01 4.40
N SER A 237 27.80 -6.68 4.48
CA SER A 237 27.64 -7.90 5.28
C SER A 237 28.57 -9.01 4.82
N LEU A 238 28.71 -9.22 3.50
CA LEU A 238 29.65 -10.20 2.95
C LEU A 238 31.11 -9.87 3.31
N PHE A 239 31.50 -8.59 3.24
CA PHE A 239 32.84 -8.15 3.67
C PHE A 239 33.07 -8.40 5.16
N CYS A 240 32.10 -8.08 6.03
CA CYS A 240 32.20 -8.32 7.48
C CYS A 240 32.31 -9.82 7.80
N ILE A 241 31.48 -10.66 7.16
CA ILE A 241 31.55 -12.13 7.31
C ILE A 241 32.92 -12.63 6.86
N GLY A 242 33.40 -12.21 5.69
CA GLY A 242 34.72 -12.58 5.16
C GLY A 242 35.86 -12.16 6.10
N TYR A 243 35.78 -10.95 6.65
CA TYR A 243 36.75 -10.43 7.61
C TYR A 243 36.78 -11.25 8.91
N LEU A 244 35.61 -11.58 9.48
CA LEU A 244 35.51 -12.39 10.70
C LEU A 244 36.05 -13.81 10.47
N LEU A 245 35.71 -14.44 9.35
CA LEU A 245 36.21 -15.77 9.01
C LEU A 245 37.73 -15.78 8.78
N TYR A 246 38.28 -14.73 8.18
CA TYR A 246 39.73 -14.59 8.01
C TYR A 246 40.46 -14.34 9.35
N GLY A 247 39.88 -13.49 10.20
CA GLY A 247 40.38 -13.24 11.55
C GLY A 247 40.42 -14.50 12.41
N GLU A 248 39.38 -15.33 12.37
CA GLU A 248 39.34 -16.61 13.10
C GLU A 248 40.47 -17.56 12.65
N ARG A 249 40.75 -17.62 11.34
CA ARG A 249 41.85 -18.44 10.80
C ARG A 249 43.21 -17.96 11.28
N LEU A 250 43.42 -16.65 11.39
CA LEU A 250 44.67 -16.07 11.92
C LEU A 250 44.84 -16.33 13.43
N LEU A 251 43.76 -16.22 14.20
CA LEU A 251 43.75 -16.51 15.64
C LEU A 251 44.00 -18.00 15.92
N LYS A 252 43.38 -18.92 15.17
CA LYS A 252 43.66 -20.37 15.25
C LYS A 252 45.12 -20.71 14.94
N ARG A 253 45.75 -20.03 13.97
CA ARG A 253 47.19 -20.19 13.69
C ARG A 253 48.09 -19.70 14.83
N ARG A 254 47.59 -18.81 15.69
CA ARG A 254 48.35 -18.22 16.81
C ARG A 254 48.12 -18.89 18.15
N GLN A 255 47.19 -19.84 18.29
CA GLN A 255 47.11 -20.64 19.52
C GLN A 255 48.37 -21.53 19.59
N PRO A 256 49.33 -21.23 20.49
CA PRO A 256 50.47 -22.10 20.73
C PRO A 256 49.92 -23.41 21.31
N GLY A 257 50.54 -24.53 20.94
CA GLY A 257 50.05 -25.88 21.23
C GLY A 257 49.42 -26.02 22.61
N GLN A 258 48.22 -26.63 22.65
CA GLN A 258 47.62 -27.10 23.88
C GLN A 258 48.72 -27.74 24.75
N PRO A 259 48.90 -27.31 26.01
CA PRO A 259 49.87 -27.95 26.88
C PRO A 259 49.53 -29.44 26.91
N THR A 260 50.50 -30.26 26.52
CA THR A 260 50.42 -31.71 26.52
C THR A 260 49.75 -32.15 27.81
N ARG A 261 48.54 -32.68 27.70
CA ARG A 261 47.83 -33.27 28.84
C ARG A 261 48.76 -34.37 29.35
N LEU A 262 49.41 -34.13 30.49
CA LEU A 262 50.13 -35.16 31.21
C LEU A 262 49.13 -36.27 31.50
N GLU A 263 49.22 -37.37 30.75
CA GLU A 263 48.59 -38.62 31.14
C GLU A 263 49.17 -38.98 32.50
N ILE A 264 48.38 -38.76 33.54
CA ILE A 264 48.64 -39.36 34.85
C ILE A 264 48.32 -40.83 34.64
N THR A 265 49.35 -41.60 34.29
CA THR A 265 49.31 -43.06 34.33
C THR A 265 49.12 -43.45 35.79
N THR A 266 47.88 -43.75 36.20
CA THR A 266 47.62 -44.43 37.46
C THR A 266 48.07 -45.88 37.32
N SER A 267 49.37 -46.09 37.53
CA SER A 267 49.96 -47.40 37.75
C SER A 267 49.75 -47.83 39.21
N GLU A 268 49.29 -49.07 39.36
CA GLU A 268 49.74 -50.00 40.40
C GLU A 268 49.06 -49.92 41.79
N GLU A 269 48.00 -50.73 41.98
CA GLU A 269 47.75 -51.39 43.25
C GLU A 269 47.82 -52.91 43.04
N ALA A 270 48.84 -53.51 43.65
CA ALA A 270 49.14 -54.93 43.65
C ALA A 270 48.20 -55.72 44.60
N PRO A 271 48.01 -57.03 44.37
CA PRO A 271 47.31 -57.90 45.30
C PRO A 271 48.22 -58.31 46.46
N LEU A 272 47.79 -58.05 47.71
CA LEU A 272 48.40 -58.64 48.91
C LEU A 272 47.50 -59.75 49.45
N SER A 273 48.04 -60.95 49.39
CA SER A 273 47.63 -62.16 50.10
C SER A 273 47.79 -62.01 51.62
N GLY A 274 46.76 -62.42 52.35
CA GLY A 274 46.75 -62.69 53.79
C GLY A 274 45.49 -63.46 54.16
#